data_AF-A0A1D7YTD2-F1
#
_entry.id   AF-A0A1D7YTD2-F1
#
_cell.length_a   1.000
_cell.length_b   1.000
_cell.length_c   1.000
_cell.angle_alpha   90.00
_cell.angle_beta   90.00
_cell.angle_gamma   90.00
#
_symmetry.space_group_name_H-M   'P 1'
#
loop_
_entity.id
_entity.type
_entity.pdbx_description
1 polymer ?
#
loop_
_entity_poly.entity_id
_entity_poly.type
_entity_poly.pdbx_seq_one_letter_code
_entity_poly.pdbx_strand_id
1 'polypeptide(L)'
;MAESIRAFENSLRDFLINAQSDSYNTHGKVEYKYNNLKVYMDCKKSSIPHFWVSVNISAACYQLDPLEKIDGSMGADERFIIKWASRPNINGELKKHWVYLTNSTEILNQQVQNEKKTEENLEITKEEIQEAAEIVTGGGIRKLRAFEMNLRKNRHAQNVK
;
A
#
# COMPACT_ATOMS: atom_id res chain seq x y z
N MET A 1 -16.54 3.25 8.59
CA MET A 1 -15.12 3.67 8.66
C MET A 1 -14.35 2.48 9.20
N ALA A 2 -13.38 1.95 8.45
CA ALA A 2 -12.57 0.86 8.96
C ALA A 2 -11.76 1.37 10.15
N GLU A 3 -11.84 0.70 11.29
CA GLU A 3 -10.99 1.05 12.42
C GLU A 3 -9.53 0.97 11.98
N SER A 4 -8.74 1.99 12.33
CA SER A 4 -7.31 1.97 12.03
C SER A 4 -6.69 0.77 12.71
N ILE A 5 -5.68 0.14 12.10
CA ILE A 5 -5.00 -1.03 12.67
C ILE A 5 -4.53 -0.80 14.13
N ARG A 6 -4.26 0.46 14.50
CA ARG A 6 -3.91 0.89 15.87
C ARG A 6 -4.98 0.60 16.92
N ALA A 7 -6.25 0.56 16.53
CA ALA A 7 -7.34 0.17 17.43
C ALA A 7 -7.16 -1.28 17.92
N PHE A 8 -6.74 -2.18 17.02
CA PHE A 8 -6.41 -3.55 17.37
C PHE A 8 -5.17 -3.63 18.25
N GLU A 9 -4.16 -2.79 18.03
CA GLU A 9 -2.97 -2.71 18.88
C GLU A 9 -3.33 -2.37 20.32
N ASN A 10 -4.13 -1.31 20.51
CA ASN A 10 -4.60 -0.90 21.83
C ASN A 10 -5.49 -1.97 22.48
N SER A 11 -6.44 -2.53 21.72
CA SER A 11 -7.32 -3.59 22.20
C SER A 11 -6.57 -4.83 22.67
N LEU A 12 -5.58 -5.28 21.88
CA LEU A 12 -4.77 -6.44 22.23
C LEU A 12 -3.90 -6.16 23.44
N ARG A 13 -3.29 -4.97 23.49
CA ARG A 13 -2.46 -4.52 24.61
C ARG A 13 -3.24 -4.51 25.93
N ASP A 14 -4.41 -3.89 25.94
CA ASP A 14 -5.28 -3.83 27.13
C ASP A 14 -5.73 -5.23 27.54
N PHE A 15 -6.03 -6.09 26.57
CA PHE A 15 -6.38 -7.48 26.84
C PHE A 15 -5.22 -8.25 27.49
N LEU A 16 -4.00 -8.10 26.99
CA LEU A 16 -2.81 -8.78 27.52
C LEU A 16 -2.45 -8.28 28.93
N ILE A 17 -2.50 -6.97 29.17
CA ILE A 17 -2.25 -6.39 30.50
C ILE A 17 -3.26 -6.93 31.50
N ASN A 18 -4.56 -6.87 31.16
CA ASN A 18 -5.61 -7.38 32.04
C ASN A 18 -5.45 -8.88 32.32
N ALA A 19 -5.16 -9.68 31.29
CA ALA A 19 -5.00 -11.12 31.43
C ALA A 19 -3.79 -11.54 32.29
N GLN A 20 -2.73 -10.72 32.34
CA GLN A 20 -1.51 -11.01 33.12
C GLN A 20 -1.47 -10.33 34.49
N SER A 21 -2.24 -9.26 34.66
CA SER A 21 -2.29 -8.52 35.93
C SER A 21 -2.83 -9.32 37.10
N ASP A 22 -3.76 -10.25 36.83
CA ASP A 22 -4.45 -11.06 37.83
C ASP A 22 -3.52 -12.06 38.52
N SER A 23 -2.40 -12.44 37.89
CA SER A 23 -1.54 -13.48 38.44
C SER A 23 -0.65 -13.03 39.60
N TYR A 24 -0.15 -11.78 39.64
CA TYR A 24 0.87 -11.40 40.65
C TYR A 24 0.94 -9.90 41.03
N ASN A 25 -0.11 -9.10 40.79
CA ASN A 25 -0.11 -7.66 41.12
C ASN A 25 1.08 -6.87 40.50
N THR A 26 1.50 -7.29 39.31
CA THR A 26 2.68 -6.80 38.57
C THR A 26 2.34 -5.76 37.49
N HIS A 27 1.24 -5.02 37.66
CA HIS A 27 0.68 -4.10 36.65
C HIS A 27 1.75 -3.25 35.94
N GLY A 28 2.58 -2.53 36.69
CA GLY A 28 3.60 -1.65 36.10
C GLY A 28 4.66 -2.37 35.25
N LYS A 29 5.07 -3.60 35.60
CA LYS A 29 6.07 -4.34 34.81
C LYS A 29 5.48 -4.92 33.51
N VAL A 30 4.20 -5.26 33.53
CA VAL A 30 3.48 -5.83 32.38
C VAL A 30 3.19 -4.76 31.33
N GLU A 31 2.86 -3.54 31.75
CA GLU A 31 2.65 -2.41 30.83
C GLU A 31 3.88 -2.08 29.98
N TYR A 32 5.07 -2.06 30.60
CA TYR A 32 6.31 -1.81 29.86
C TYR A 32 6.63 -2.91 28.84
N LYS A 33 6.29 -4.16 29.13
CA LYS A 33 6.54 -5.31 28.24
C LYS A 33 5.84 -5.15 26.90
N TYR A 34 4.63 -4.62 26.89
CA TYR A 34 3.80 -4.46 25.69
C TYR A 34 3.89 -3.08 25.06
N ASN A 35 4.87 -2.26 25.46
CA ASN A 35 4.91 -0.86 25.02
C ASN A 35 5.08 -0.67 23.52
N ASN A 36 5.82 -1.58 22.90
CA ASN A 36 6.10 -1.62 21.47
C ASN A 36 5.27 -2.68 20.73
N LEU A 37 4.13 -3.11 21.30
CA LEU A 37 3.24 -4.03 20.62
C LEU A 37 2.75 -3.42 19.32
N LYS A 38 2.88 -4.18 18.24
CA LYS A 38 2.37 -3.82 16.92
C LYS A 38 1.54 -4.94 16.34
N VAL A 39 0.47 -4.58 15.67
CA VAL A 39 -0.41 -5.47 14.93
C VAL A 39 -0.44 -4.96 13.51
N TYR A 40 -0.10 -5.82 12.55
CA TYR A 40 -0.10 -5.46 11.14
C TYR A 40 -0.52 -6.63 10.28
N MET A 41 -0.90 -6.35 9.04
CA MET A 41 -1.28 -7.34 8.05
C MET A 41 -0.42 -7.15 6.81
N ASP A 42 0.04 -8.23 6.21
CA ASP A 42 0.91 -8.19 5.03
C ASP A 42 0.33 -9.02 3.89
N CYS A 43 -0.54 -8.40 3.08
CA CYS A 43 -1.16 -9.04 1.94
C CYS A 43 -0.16 -9.41 0.82
N LYS A 44 1.09 -8.93 0.87
CA LYS A 44 2.11 -9.25 -0.15
C LYS A 44 2.82 -10.55 0.14
N LYS A 45 2.98 -10.91 1.42
CA LYS A 45 3.67 -12.14 1.83
C LYS A 45 2.83 -13.40 1.68
N SER A 46 1.52 -13.31 1.85
CA SER A 46 0.63 -14.45 1.71
C SER A 46 -0.76 -13.99 1.26
N SER A 47 -1.36 -14.77 0.35
CA SER A 47 -2.74 -14.60 -0.12
C SER A 47 -3.78 -15.01 0.94
N ILE A 48 -3.37 -15.79 1.93
CA ILE A 48 -4.24 -16.25 3.01
C ILE A 48 -4.47 -15.10 4.00
N PRO A 49 -5.73 -14.82 4.42
CA PRO A 49 -6.01 -13.82 5.43
C PRO A 49 -5.29 -14.10 6.74
N HIS A 50 -4.34 -13.24 7.10
CA HIS A 50 -3.51 -13.39 8.28
C HIS A 50 -3.19 -12.04 8.93
N PHE A 51 -2.76 -12.08 10.19
CA PHE A 51 -2.25 -10.93 10.90
C PHE A 51 -0.99 -11.28 11.67
N TRP A 52 -0.11 -10.30 11.80
CA TRP A 52 1.11 -10.37 12.56
C TRP A 52 0.96 -9.62 13.87
N VAL A 53 1.52 -10.20 14.92
CA VAL A 53 1.70 -9.55 16.22
C VAL A 53 3.20 -9.55 16.50
N SER A 54 3.76 -8.38 16.77
CA SER A 54 5.16 -8.24 17.20
C SER A 54 5.25 -7.46 18.50
N VAL A 55 6.02 -7.99 19.46
CA VAL A 55 6.33 -7.33 20.74
C VAL A 55 7.81 -7.57 21.04
N ASN A 56 8.58 -6.51 21.29
CA ASN A 56 10.03 -6.59 21.48
C ASN A 56 10.73 -7.34 20.34
N ILE A 57 11.37 -8.47 20.66
CA ILE A 57 12.07 -9.35 19.72
C ILE A 57 11.20 -10.52 19.23
N SER A 58 9.99 -10.67 19.77
CA SER A 58 9.07 -11.75 19.45
C SER A 58 8.08 -11.31 18.39
N ALA A 59 7.83 -12.18 17.42
CA ALA A 59 6.81 -11.98 16.40
C ALA A 59 6.15 -13.31 16.06
N ALA A 60 4.84 -13.27 15.82
CA ALA A 60 4.07 -14.41 15.33
C ALA A 60 3.01 -13.98 14.33
N CYS A 61 2.70 -14.91 13.42
CA CYS A 61 1.69 -14.79 12.39
C CYS A 61 0.55 -15.76 12.67
N TYR A 62 -0.68 -15.26 12.58
CA TYR A 62 -1.89 -16.02 12.79
C TYR A 62 -2.80 -15.91 11.59
N GLN A 63 -3.33 -17.03 11.13
CA GLN A 63 -4.39 -17.12 10.14
C GLN A 63 -5.70 -16.63 10.76
N LEU A 64 -6.55 -15.96 9.99
CA LEU A 64 -7.86 -15.51 10.48
C LEU A 64 -8.95 -16.59 10.37
N ASP A 65 -8.78 -17.55 9.45
CA ASP A 65 -9.76 -18.61 9.18
C ASP A 65 -9.11 -19.87 8.59
N PRO A 66 -8.99 -20.98 9.35
CA PRO A 66 -9.21 -21.09 10.79
C PRO A 66 -8.22 -20.25 11.61
N LEU A 67 -8.56 -19.92 12.86
CA LEU A 67 -7.66 -19.14 13.73
C LEU A 67 -6.52 -20.02 14.26
N GLU A 68 -5.45 -20.09 13.49
CA GLU A 68 -4.28 -20.94 13.76
C GLU A 68 -2.98 -20.17 13.59
N LYS A 69 -1.93 -20.59 14.29
CA LYS A 69 -0.60 -20.01 14.14
C LYS A 69 0.05 -20.56 12.88
N ILE A 70 0.50 -19.67 12.00
CA ILE A 70 1.22 -20.05 10.77
C ILE A 70 2.72 -19.99 11.00
N ASP A 71 3.20 -18.91 11.62
CA ASP A 71 4.64 -18.62 11.70
C ASP A 71 5.01 -17.90 13.00
N GLY A 72 6.28 -18.00 13.39
CA GLY A 72 6.85 -17.34 14.56
C GLY A 72 6.35 -17.88 15.90
N SER A 73 6.69 -17.16 16.98
CA SER A 73 6.28 -17.51 18.34
C SER A 73 6.22 -16.30 19.26
N MET A 74 5.21 -16.31 20.13
CA MET A 74 5.02 -15.34 21.22
C MET A 74 5.19 -15.99 22.60
N GLY A 75 5.69 -17.23 22.65
CA GLY A 75 5.88 -17.99 23.89
C GLY A 75 4.58 -18.15 24.68
N ALA A 76 4.62 -17.80 25.97
CA ALA A 76 3.45 -17.90 26.86
C ALA A 76 2.27 -16.99 26.42
N ASP A 77 2.55 -15.92 25.67
CA ASP A 77 1.55 -14.95 25.28
C ASP A 77 0.63 -15.45 24.14
N GLU A 78 1.04 -16.52 23.43
CA GLU A 78 0.30 -17.09 22.29
C GLU A 78 -1.15 -17.45 22.66
N ARG A 79 -1.35 -18.06 23.84
CA ARG A 79 -2.68 -18.48 24.30
C ARG A 79 -3.64 -17.29 24.46
N PHE A 80 -3.11 -16.16 24.93
CA PHE A 80 -3.90 -14.96 25.11
C PHE A 80 -4.21 -14.29 23.76
N ILE A 81 -3.25 -14.28 22.83
CA ILE A 81 -3.47 -13.73 21.49
C ILE A 81 -4.57 -14.51 20.75
N ILE A 82 -4.53 -15.84 20.80
CA ILE A 82 -5.58 -16.69 20.20
C ILE A 82 -6.93 -16.40 20.87
N LYS A 83 -6.98 -16.28 22.20
CA LYS A 83 -8.22 -15.97 22.93
C LYS A 83 -8.78 -14.58 22.63
N TRP A 84 -7.92 -13.60 22.33
CA TRP A 84 -8.33 -12.27 21.91
C TRP A 84 -8.87 -12.29 20.47
N ALA A 85 -8.13 -12.91 19.55
CA ALA A 85 -8.49 -12.97 18.13
C ALA A 85 -9.67 -13.90 17.83
N SER A 86 -10.02 -14.81 18.75
CA SER A 86 -11.20 -15.67 18.63
C SER A 86 -12.51 -14.96 18.97
N ARG A 87 -12.44 -13.76 19.56
CA ARG A 87 -13.63 -12.98 19.89
C ARG A 87 -14.35 -12.57 18.60
N PRO A 88 -15.66 -12.84 18.45
CA PRO A 88 -16.37 -12.61 17.19
C PRO A 88 -16.32 -11.16 16.68
N ASN A 89 -16.32 -10.19 17.59
CA ASN A 89 -16.18 -8.77 17.25
C ASN A 89 -14.79 -8.48 16.64
N ILE A 90 -13.73 -8.94 17.29
CA ILE A 90 -12.34 -8.74 16.85
C ILE A 90 -12.08 -9.49 15.54
N ASN A 91 -12.45 -10.77 15.46
CA ASN A 91 -12.23 -11.57 14.26
C ASN A 91 -12.98 -10.98 13.04
N GLY A 92 -14.24 -10.58 13.24
CA GLY A 92 -15.04 -9.96 12.20
C GLY A 92 -14.44 -8.65 11.68
N GLU A 93 -13.89 -7.83 12.58
CA GLU A 93 -13.23 -6.58 12.22
C GLU A 93 -11.87 -6.80 11.54
N LEU A 94 -11.06 -7.75 12.01
CA LEU A 94 -9.80 -8.13 11.37
C LEU A 94 -10.03 -8.64 9.94
N LYS A 95 -11.05 -9.48 9.72
CA LYS A 95 -11.45 -9.94 8.39
C LYS A 95 -11.89 -8.79 7.48
N LYS A 96 -12.69 -7.85 8.00
CA LYS A 96 -13.08 -6.65 7.24
C LYS A 96 -11.88 -5.78 6.89
N HIS A 97 -10.94 -5.62 7.82
CA HIS A 97 -9.73 -4.83 7.61
C HIS A 97 -8.82 -5.47 6.56
N TRP A 98 -8.69 -6.80 6.57
CA TRP A 98 -7.98 -7.54 5.52
C TRP A 98 -8.56 -7.26 4.13
N VAL A 99 -9.87 -7.41 3.95
CA VAL A 99 -10.55 -7.12 2.67
C VAL A 99 -10.32 -5.67 2.24
N TYR A 100 -10.41 -4.72 3.17
CA TYR A 100 -10.14 -3.32 2.88
C TYR A 100 -8.71 -3.10 2.37
N LEU A 101 -7.72 -3.72 2.99
CA LEU A 101 -6.31 -3.62 2.57
C LEU A 101 -6.08 -4.26 1.20
N THR A 102 -6.64 -5.45 0.95
CA THR A 102 -6.52 -6.13 -0.35
C THR A 102 -7.14 -5.28 -1.47
N ASN A 103 -8.38 -4.84 -1.29
CA ASN A 103 -9.08 -4.01 -2.29
C ASN A 103 -8.35 -2.69 -2.54
N SER A 104 -7.86 -2.03 -1.49
CA SER A 104 -7.09 -0.79 -1.63
C SER A 104 -5.80 -1.01 -2.42
N THR A 105 -5.12 -2.13 -2.19
CA THR A 105 -3.90 -2.50 -2.91
C THR A 105 -4.18 -2.78 -4.39
N GLU A 106 -5.28 -3.46 -4.69
CA GLU A 106 -5.72 -3.71 -6.07
C GLU A 106 -6.03 -2.40 -6.82
N ILE A 107 -6.75 -1.47 -6.19
CA ILE A 107 -7.06 -0.16 -6.78
C ILE A 107 -5.77 0.62 -7.08
N LEU A 108 -4.83 0.66 -6.13
CA LEU A 108 -3.53 1.30 -6.33
C LEU A 108 -2.76 0.67 -7.49
N ASN A 109 -2.73 -0.66 -7.57
CA ASN A 109 -2.05 -1.35 -8.67
C ASN A 109 -2.69 -1.03 -10.03
N GLN A 110 -4.02 -0.95 -10.11
CA GLN A 110 -4.71 -0.57 -11.34
C GLN A 110 -4.37 0.86 -11.78
N GLN A 111 -4.30 1.81 -10.85
CA GLN A 111 -3.89 3.19 -11.15
C GLN A 111 -2.47 3.25 -11.73
N VAL A 112 -1.51 2.58 -11.09
CA VAL A 112 -0.11 2.53 -11.58
C VAL A 112 -0.02 1.90 -12.97
N GLN A 113 -0.79 0.85 -13.24
CA GLN A 113 -0.80 0.21 -14.57
C GLN A 113 -1.41 1.12 -15.64
N ASN A 114 -2.45 1.88 -15.28
CA ASN A 114 -3.06 2.83 -16.20
C ASN A 114 -2.11 4.00 -16.49
N GLU A 115 -1.39 4.50 -15.48
CA GLU A 115 -0.37 5.55 -15.64
C GLU A 115 0.78 5.09 -16.56
N LYS A 116 1.31 3.88 -16.34
CA LYS A 116 2.35 3.31 -17.23
C LYS A 116 1.89 3.17 -18.68
N LYS A 117 0.67 2.67 -18.90
CA LYS A 117 0.10 2.59 -20.24
C LYS A 117 -0.06 3.97 -20.88
N THR A 118 -0.40 5.01 -20.10
CA THR A 118 -0.46 6.37 -20.65
C THR A 118 0.91 6.94 -21.00
N GLU A 119 1.94 6.64 -20.21
CA GLU A 119 3.32 7.04 -20.50
C GLU A 119 3.86 6.34 -21.75
N GLU A 120 3.70 5.02 -21.86
CA GLU A 120 4.09 4.25 -23.05
C GLU A 120 3.38 4.75 -24.32
N ASN A 121 2.08 5.04 -24.25
CA ASN A 121 1.34 5.61 -25.38
C ASN A 121 1.83 7.02 -25.76
N LEU A 122 2.26 7.83 -24.79
CA LEU A 122 2.84 9.17 -25.03
C LEU A 122 4.25 9.08 -25.62
N GLU A 123 5.01 8.03 -25.30
CA GLU A 123 6.33 7.78 -25.88
C GLU A 123 6.22 7.28 -27.32
N ILE A 124 5.36 6.30 -27.59
CA ILE A 124 5.07 5.81 -28.95
C ILE A 124 4.63 6.97 -29.86
N THR A 125 3.71 7.82 -29.39
CA THR A 125 3.26 8.98 -30.19
C THR A 125 4.39 10.00 -30.46
N LYS A 126 5.34 10.18 -29.54
CA LYS A 126 6.52 11.03 -29.79
C LYS A 126 7.48 10.40 -30.78
N GLU A 127 7.72 9.09 -30.67
CA GLU A 127 8.57 8.33 -31.60
C GLU A 127 7.97 8.33 -33.02
N GLU A 128 6.66 8.12 -33.15
CA GLU A 128 5.93 8.20 -34.42
C GLU A 128 6.02 9.61 -35.03
N ILE A 129 5.91 10.67 -34.22
CA ILE A 129 6.10 12.06 -34.69
C ILE A 129 7.54 12.29 -35.13
N GLN A 130 8.53 11.74 -34.41
CA GLN A 130 9.94 11.87 -34.75
C GLN A 130 10.28 11.09 -36.03
N GLU A 131 9.82 9.86 -36.17
CA GLU A 131 10.00 9.03 -37.37
C GLU A 131 9.30 9.66 -38.57
N ALA A 132 8.07 10.17 -38.41
CA ALA A 132 7.38 10.92 -39.46
C ALA A 132 8.13 12.20 -39.84
N ALA A 133 8.72 12.91 -38.87
CA ALA A 133 9.59 14.05 -39.13
C ALA A 133 10.83 13.62 -39.91
N GLU A 134 11.49 12.50 -39.57
CA GLU A 134 12.67 11.98 -40.26
C GLU A 134 12.37 11.50 -41.69
N ILE A 135 11.25 10.79 -41.90
CA ILE A 135 10.78 10.34 -43.22
C ILE A 135 10.41 11.54 -44.11
N VAL A 136 9.73 12.55 -43.57
CA VAL A 136 9.41 13.79 -44.30
C VAL A 136 10.66 14.64 -44.51
N THR A 137 11.72 14.46 -43.71
CA THR A 137 12.97 15.22 -43.77
C THR A 137 14.16 14.48 -44.39
N GLY A 138 13.93 13.51 -45.29
CA GLY A 138 14.93 13.02 -46.25
C GLY A 138 15.64 14.11 -47.11
N GLY A 139 15.27 15.38 -46.95
CA GLY A 139 16.02 16.57 -47.37
C GLY A 139 15.70 17.85 -46.56
N GLY A 140 15.34 17.72 -45.28
CA GLY A 140 14.53 18.72 -44.54
C GLY A 140 15.23 19.97 -43.98
N ILE A 141 16.55 19.95 -43.80
CA ILE A 141 17.24 21.05 -43.08
C ILE A 141 17.18 22.39 -43.86
N ARG A 142 17.11 22.36 -45.19
CA ARG A 142 17.07 23.59 -46.01
C ARG A 142 15.69 24.24 -46.09
N LYS A 143 14.60 23.50 -45.91
CA LYS A 143 13.23 24.02 -46.08
C LYS A 143 12.59 24.52 -44.78
N LEU A 144 12.98 24.01 -43.61
CA LEU A 144 12.52 24.52 -42.31
C LEU A 144 12.82 26.01 -42.12
N ARG A 145 14.02 26.47 -42.49
CA ARG A 145 14.34 27.92 -42.48
C ARG A 145 13.51 28.73 -43.47
N ALA A 146 13.15 28.16 -44.61
CA ALA A 146 12.33 28.83 -45.61
C ALA A 146 10.86 28.95 -45.17
N PHE A 147 10.35 27.94 -44.46
CA PHE A 147 9.00 27.94 -43.90
C PHE A 147 8.86 28.89 -42.70
N GLU A 148 9.83 28.88 -41.77
CA GLU A 148 9.88 29.84 -40.66
C GLU A 148 9.97 31.30 -41.15
N MET A 149 10.73 31.57 -42.23
CA MET A 149 10.80 32.91 -42.82
C MET A 149 9.48 33.36 -43.47
N ASN A 150 8.72 32.46 -44.10
CA ASN A 150 7.42 32.80 -44.69
C ASN A 150 6.34 33.06 -43.62
N LEU A 151 6.35 32.33 -42.50
CA LEU A 151 5.47 32.57 -41.34
C LEU A 151 5.76 33.91 -40.62
N ARG A 152 6.99 34.42 -40.71
CA ARG A 152 7.34 35.77 -40.22
C ARG A 152 6.89 36.88 -41.18
N LYS A 153 6.99 36.67 -42.49
CA LYS A 153 6.52 37.64 -43.50
C LYS A 153 5.00 37.84 -43.47
N ASN A 154 4.22 36.78 -43.33
CA ASN A 154 2.75 36.88 -43.31
C ASN A 154 2.21 37.54 -42.03
N ARG A 155 2.93 37.46 -40.90
CA ARG A 155 2.55 38.15 -39.65
C ARG A 155 2.74 39.67 -39.69
N HIS A 156 3.69 40.18 -40.48
CA HIS A 156 3.83 41.63 -40.68
C HIS A 156 2.86 42.21 -41.72
N ALA A 157 2.34 41.40 -42.64
CA ALA A 157 1.36 41.83 -43.63
C ALA A 157 -0.06 42.06 -43.07
N GLN A 158 -0.37 41.50 -41.89
CA GLN A 158 -1.68 41.69 -41.24
C GLN A 158 -1.79 42.93 -40.34
N ASN A 159 -0.69 43.65 -40.08
CA ASN A 159 -0.69 44.86 -39.23
C ASN A 159 -0.61 46.18 -40.01
N VAL A 160 -0.80 46.15 -41.34
CA VAL A 160 -0.95 47.35 -42.16
C VAL A 160 -2.23 47.22 -42.97
N LYS A 161 -3.36 47.52 -42.34
CA LYS A 161 -4.58 48.06 -42.95
C LYS A 161 -5.50 48.57 -41.85
#